data_AF-A0A2N1SK09-F1
#
_entry.id   AF-A0A2N1SK09-F1
#
_cell.length_a   1.000
_cell.length_b   1.000
_cell.length_c   1.000
_cell.angle_alpha   90.00
_cell.angle_beta   90.00
_cell.angle_gamma   90.00
#
_symmetry.space_group_name_H-M   'P 1'
#
loop_
_entity.id
_entity.type
_entity.pdbx_description
1 polymer ?
#
loop_
_entity_poly.entity_id
_entity_poly.type
_entity_poly.pdbx_seq_one_letter_code
_entity_poly.pdbx_strand_id
1 'polypeptide(L)'
;MSEIGVKRVFERMRGIYTPVTDLRRRLLMETVRFILDGKKPSEIESLPFSIIEMGNPMYRCCSYRELSIVKQRLRLAFGLPLVEEREHIPVSSGIEKAFTSEKIIETPLVNVIRAACEKCPEDQVIVTD
;
A
#
# COMPACT_ATOMS: atom_id res chain seq x y z
N MET A 1 -30.51 23.53 2.80
CA MET A 1 -31.06 22.15 2.86
C MET A 1 -30.34 21.19 1.89
N SER A 2 -29.00 21.25 1.75
CA SER A 2 -28.21 20.40 0.83
C SER A 2 -27.30 19.39 1.54
N GLU A 3 -27.15 19.46 2.86
CA GLU A 3 -26.25 18.57 3.63
C GLU A 3 -26.80 17.14 3.82
N ILE A 4 -28.07 16.91 3.52
CA ILE A 4 -28.76 15.64 3.78
C ILE A 4 -28.45 14.58 2.69
N GLY A 5 -28.01 15.01 1.50
CA GLY A 5 -27.68 14.10 0.39
C GLY A 5 -26.33 13.40 0.54
N VAL A 6 -25.29 14.14 0.94
CA VAL A 6 -23.92 13.63 1.00
C VAL A 6 -23.71 12.64 2.16
N LYS A 7 -24.27 12.93 3.34
CA LYS A 7 -24.18 12.00 4.50
C LYS A 7 -24.77 10.63 4.20
N ARG A 8 -25.92 10.57 3.49
CA ARG A 8 -26.58 9.31 3.10
C ARG A 8 -25.77 8.46 2.13
N VAL A 9 -24.99 9.08 1.24
CA VAL A 9 -24.12 8.35 0.31
C VAL A 9 -22.95 7.72 1.05
N PHE A 10 -22.28 8.47 1.93
CA PHE A 10 -21.18 7.93 2.75
C PHE A 10 -21.63 6.82 3.70
N GLU A 11 -22.83 6.92 4.29
CA GLU A 11 -23.41 5.85 5.10
C GLU A 11 -23.74 4.59 4.28
N ARG A 12 -24.23 4.73 3.05
CA ARG A 12 -24.45 3.59 2.14
C ARG A 12 -23.15 2.96 1.66
N MET A 13 -22.06 3.71 1.57
CA MET A 13 -20.75 3.19 1.15
C MET A 13 -19.95 2.53 2.27
N ARG A 14 -20.29 2.75 3.55
CA ARG A 14 -19.65 2.05 4.66
C ARG A 14 -20.00 0.56 4.63
N GLY A 15 -18.96 -0.28 4.58
CA GLY A 15 -19.13 -1.73 4.58
C GLY A 15 -19.29 -2.37 3.20
N ILE A 16 -19.30 -1.57 2.12
CA ILE A 16 -19.25 -2.13 0.76
C ILE A 16 -17.91 -2.82 0.57
N TYR A 17 -17.95 -4.07 0.12
CA TYR A 17 -16.76 -4.79 -0.27
C TYR A 17 -16.25 -4.24 -1.60
N THR A 18 -15.10 -3.59 -1.56
CA THR A 18 -14.43 -3.03 -2.75
C THR A 18 -13.09 -3.71 -2.97
N PRO A 19 -12.53 -3.67 -4.19
CA PRO A 19 -11.16 -4.13 -4.46
C PRO A 19 -10.12 -3.47 -3.53
N VAL A 20 -10.34 -2.20 -3.16
CA VAL A 20 -9.48 -1.48 -2.20
C VAL A 20 -9.55 -2.08 -0.80
N THR A 21 -10.76 -2.42 -0.35
CA THR A 21 -11.00 -3.08 0.94
C THR A 21 -10.41 -4.49 0.97
N ASP A 22 -10.57 -5.27 -0.11
CA ASP A 22 -9.98 -6.61 -0.23
C ASP A 22 -8.45 -6.53 -0.12
N LEU A 23 -7.82 -5.70 -0.95
CA LEU A 23 -6.37 -5.56 -0.96
C LEU A 23 -5.81 -5.10 0.40
N ARG A 24 -6.50 -4.17 1.08
CA ARG A 24 -6.10 -3.73 2.43
C ARG A 24 -6.18 -4.88 3.44
N ARG A 25 -7.27 -5.66 3.42
CA ARG A 25 -7.45 -6.80 4.32
C ARG A 25 -6.42 -7.88 4.04
N ARG A 26 -6.23 -8.26 2.77
CA ARG A 26 -5.25 -9.25 2.35
C ARG A 26 -3.84 -8.87 2.80
N LEU A 27 -3.44 -7.61 2.58
CA LEU A 27 -2.12 -7.13 3.00
C LEU A 27 -1.92 -7.23 4.52
N LEU A 28 -2.91 -6.80 5.32
CA LEU A 28 -2.82 -6.89 6.78
C LEU A 28 -2.85 -8.35 7.28
N MET A 29 -3.67 -9.20 6.67
CA MET A 29 -3.72 -10.63 7.00
C MET A 29 -2.37 -11.31 6.72
N GLU A 30 -1.79 -11.08 5.54
CA GLU A 30 -0.48 -11.62 5.19
C GLU A 30 0.64 -11.09 6.09
N THR A 31 0.57 -9.82 6.49
CA THR A 31 1.52 -9.23 7.45
C THR A 31 1.42 -9.89 8.83
N VAL A 32 0.20 -10.07 9.34
CA VAL A 32 -0.02 -10.74 10.63
C VAL A 32 0.42 -12.20 10.56
N ARG A 33 0.07 -12.91 9.48
CA ARG A 33 0.50 -14.29 9.24
C ARG A 33 2.01 -14.42 9.23
N PHE A 34 2.71 -13.51 8.55
CA PHE A 34 4.17 -13.47 8.53
C PHE A 34 4.79 -13.37 9.93
N ILE A 35 4.21 -12.53 10.79
CA ILE A 35 4.65 -12.35 12.19
C ILE A 35 4.35 -13.61 13.01
N LEU A 36 3.15 -14.17 12.88
CA LEU A 36 2.73 -15.36 13.63
C LEU A 36 3.53 -16.61 13.25
N ASP A 37 3.88 -16.75 11.96
CA ASP A 37 4.72 -17.82 11.46
C ASP A 37 6.18 -17.72 11.95
N GLY A 38 6.57 -16.64 12.63
CA GLY A 38 7.92 -16.43 13.14
C GLY A 38 8.98 -16.29 12.04
N LYS A 39 8.58 -15.80 10.86
CA LYS A 39 9.46 -15.64 9.70
C LYS A 39 10.58 -14.63 9.98
N LYS A 40 11.73 -14.85 9.36
CA LYS A 40 12.88 -13.95 9.52
C LYS A 40 12.59 -12.62 8.83
N PRO A 41 13.02 -11.48 9.39
CA PRO A 41 12.79 -10.17 8.78
C PRO A 41 13.27 -10.05 7.33
N SER A 42 14.33 -10.77 6.94
CA SER A 42 14.85 -10.84 5.58
C SER A 42 13.86 -11.44 4.56
N GLU A 43 12.91 -12.26 5.01
CA GLU A 43 11.95 -12.95 4.15
C GLU A 43 10.80 -12.06 3.69
N ILE A 44 10.70 -10.83 4.23
CA ILE A 44 9.68 -9.84 3.84
C ILE A 44 9.69 -9.53 2.33
N GLU A 45 10.84 -9.68 1.66
CA GLU A 45 10.99 -9.42 0.23
C GLU A 45 10.09 -10.31 -0.63
N SER A 46 9.73 -11.50 -0.12
CA SER A 46 8.84 -12.47 -0.79
C SER A 46 7.35 -12.19 -0.55
N LEU A 47 7.01 -11.51 0.55
CA LEU A 47 5.63 -11.27 0.99
C LEU A 47 4.75 -10.52 -0.04
N PRO A 48 5.25 -9.52 -0.81
CA PRO A 48 4.45 -8.87 -1.84
C PRO A 48 3.85 -9.85 -2.86
N PHE A 49 4.56 -10.94 -3.17
CA PHE A 49 4.16 -11.93 -4.16
C PHE A 49 3.09 -12.90 -3.65
N SER A 50 2.84 -12.96 -2.34
CA SER A 50 1.65 -13.67 -1.82
C SER A 50 0.38 -12.81 -1.91
N ILE A 51 0.54 -11.48 -2.01
CA ILE A 51 -0.58 -10.53 -2.06
C ILE A 51 -1.02 -10.27 -3.50
N ILE A 52 -0.06 -10.05 -4.42
CA ILE A 52 -0.29 -9.76 -5.84
C ILE A 52 0.35 -10.84 -6.71
N GLU A 53 -0.41 -11.33 -7.67
CA GLU A 53 0.05 -12.31 -8.65
C GLU A 53 0.80 -11.63 -9.81
N MET A 54 1.94 -12.21 -10.20
CA MET A 54 2.72 -11.71 -11.33
C MET A 54 2.13 -12.11 -12.67
N GLY A 55 2.06 -11.18 -13.62
CA GLY A 55 1.55 -11.45 -14.97
C GLY A 55 0.04 -11.26 -15.13
N ASN A 56 -0.71 -11.07 -14.05
CA ASN A 56 -2.16 -10.88 -14.06
C ASN A 56 -2.57 -9.59 -13.32
N PRO A 57 -2.46 -8.41 -13.95
CA PRO A 57 -2.82 -7.14 -13.30
C PRO A 57 -4.33 -7.05 -13.05
N MET A 58 -4.72 -6.76 -11.81
CA MET A 58 -6.13 -6.70 -11.38
C MET A 58 -6.64 -5.28 -11.07
N TYR A 59 -5.75 -4.40 -10.64
CA TYR A 59 -6.08 -3.11 -10.05
C TYR A 59 -5.54 -1.94 -10.87
N ARG A 60 -4.45 -2.13 -11.62
CA ARG A 60 -3.74 -1.06 -12.36
C ARG A 60 -3.20 -1.56 -13.70
N CYS A 61 -2.46 -0.69 -14.39
CA CYS A 61 -1.91 -0.94 -15.73
C CYS A 61 -0.99 -2.17 -15.85
N CYS A 62 -0.28 -2.56 -14.78
CA CYS A 62 0.61 -3.72 -14.80
C CYS A 62 0.90 -4.26 -13.39
N SER A 63 1.23 -5.56 -13.29
CA SER A 63 1.54 -6.24 -12.02
C SER A 63 2.78 -5.66 -11.34
N TYR A 64 3.74 -5.13 -12.11
CA TYR A 64 4.93 -4.46 -11.58
C TYR A 64 4.58 -3.23 -10.73
N ARG A 65 3.62 -2.41 -11.21
CA ARG A 65 3.17 -1.23 -10.50
C ARG A 65 2.32 -1.57 -9.28
N GLU A 66 1.52 -2.63 -9.38
CA GLU A 66 0.79 -3.15 -8.21
C GLU A 66 1.75 -3.64 -7.13
N LEU A 67 2.76 -4.42 -7.52
CA LEU A 67 3.81 -4.87 -6.62
C LEU A 67 4.60 -3.71 -6.01
N SER A 68 4.98 -2.70 -6.79
CA SER A 68 5.73 -1.56 -6.24
C SER A 68 4.92 -0.84 -5.15
N ILE A 69 3.62 -0.65 -5.37
CA ILE A 69 2.71 -0.06 -4.37
C ILE A 69 2.54 -0.98 -3.15
N VAL A 70 2.37 -2.30 -3.35
CA VAL A 70 2.22 -3.25 -2.25
C VAL A 70 3.48 -3.35 -1.40
N LYS A 71 4.67 -3.32 -2.00
CA LYS A 71 5.95 -3.24 -1.30
C LYS A 71 5.99 -2.03 -0.35
N GLN A 72 5.59 -0.86 -0.83
CA GLN A 72 5.54 0.35 -0.01
C GLN A 72 4.49 0.26 1.11
N ARG A 73 3.32 -0.31 0.83
CA ARG A 73 2.28 -0.55 1.84
C ARG A 73 2.75 -1.52 2.92
N LEU A 74 3.51 -2.56 2.57
CA LEU A 74 4.09 -3.49 3.53
C LEU A 74 5.08 -2.78 4.45
N ARG A 75 5.97 -1.93 3.92
CA ARG A 75 6.88 -1.11 4.74
C ARG A 75 6.11 -0.28 5.76
N LEU A 76 5.07 0.42 5.32
CA LEU A 76 4.20 1.20 6.20
C LEU A 76 3.49 0.33 7.24
N ALA A 77 3.05 -0.88 6.89
CA ALA A 77 2.41 -1.81 7.82
C ALA A 77 3.35 -2.23 8.97
N PHE A 78 4.66 -2.34 8.69
CA PHE A 78 5.69 -2.59 9.70
C PHE A 78 6.11 -1.34 10.47
N GLY A 79 5.62 -0.15 10.10
CA GLY A 79 6.01 1.13 10.68
C GLY A 79 7.35 1.66 10.16
N LEU A 80 7.78 1.20 8.98
CA LEU A 80 8.98 1.69 8.31
C LEU A 80 8.65 2.87 7.40
N PRO A 81 9.61 3.78 7.16
CA PRO A 81 9.42 4.87 6.21
C PRO A 81 9.25 4.36 4.77
N LEU A 82 8.53 5.14 3.98
CA LEU A 82 8.46 4.96 2.54
C LEU A 82 9.85 5.05 1.92
N VAL A 83 10.06 4.27 0.87
CA VAL A 83 11.22 4.36 0.00
C VAL A 83 10.71 4.84 -1.35
N GLU A 84 11.24 5.95 -1.86
CA GLU A 84 10.84 6.38 -3.20
C GLU A 84 11.33 5.36 -4.25
N GLU A 85 10.55 5.15 -5.32
CA GLU A 85 10.91 4.18 -6.38
C GLU A 85 12.30 4.44 -6.98
N ARG A 86 12.74 5.70 -6.98
CA ARG A 86 14.03 6.15 -7.52
C ARG A 86 15.22 5.64 -6.71
N GLU A 87 15.03 5.32 -5.44
CA GLU A 87 16.11 4.97 -4.52
C GLU A 87 16.53 3.49 -4.64
N HIS A 88 15.74 2.65 -5.33
CA HIS A 88 16.05 1.23 -5.58
C HIS A 88 16.45 0.44 -4.32
N ILE A 89 15.85 0.74 -3.17
CA ILE A 89 16.17 0.08 -1.91
C ILE A 89 15.31 -1.19 -1.73
N PRO A 90 15.88 -2.32 -1.28
CA PRO A 90 15.12 -3.53 -0.94
C PRO A 90 14.05 -3.25 0.13
N VAL A 91 12.95 -4.01 0.10
CA VAL A 91 11.85 -3.89 1.08
C VAL A 91 12.34 -4.23 2.49
N SER A 92 13.22 -5.22 2.59
CA SER A 92 13.90 -5.66 3.80
C SER A 92 14.84 -4.62 4.41
N SER A 93 15.19 -3.54 3.71
CA SER A 93 16.11 -2.54 4.26
C SER A 93 15.52 -1.84 5.49
N GLY A 94 16.28 -1.87 6.58
CA GLY A 94 15.89 -1.27 7.86
C GLY A 94 14.79 -2.03 8.61
N ILE A 95 14.45 -3.26 8.17
CA ILE A 95 13.36 -4.04 8.76
C ILE A 95 13.56 -4.35 10.24
N GLU A 96 14.80 -4.44 10.72
CA GLU A 96 15.12 -4.69 12.13
C GLU A 96 14.49 -3.64 13.06
N LYS A 97 14.37 -2.39 12.59
CA LYS A 97 13.70 -1.31 13.33
C LYS A 97 12.20 -1.60 13.56
N ALA A 98 11.57 -2.40 12.70
CA ALA A 98 10.16 -2.76 12.85
C ALA A 98 9.90 -3.80 13.95
N PHE A 99 10.92 -4.58 14.34
CA PHE A 99 10.84 -5.69 15.30
C PHE A 99 11.35 -5.30 16.69
N THR A 100 11.48 -4.00 16.98
CA THR A 100 11.87 -3.49 18.29
C THR A 100 10.63 -3.25 19.17
N SER A 101 10.77 -3.40 20.49
CA SER A 101 9.68 -3.19 21.47
C SER A 101 9.22 -1.73 21.55
N GLU A 102 10.13 -0.79 21.30
CA GLU A 102 9.86 0.65 21.30
C GLU A 102 9.81 1.16 19.85
N LYS A 103 8.64 1.66 19.44
CA LYS A 103 8.47 2.30 18.13
C LYS A 103 8.35 3.81 18.28
N ILE A 104 9.32 4.53 17.71
CA ILE A 104 9.25 5.98 17.58
C ILE A 104 8.50 6.29 16.30
N ILE A 105 7.40 7.04 16.40
CA ILE A 105 6.66 7.48 15.22
C ILE A 105 7.38 8.70 14.64
N GLU A 106 8.01 8.50 13.49
CA GLU A 106 8.67 9.57 12.75
C GLU A 106 7.65 10.35 11.92
N THR A 107 7.88 11.66 11.77
CA THR A 107 7.11 12.47 10.82
C THR A 107 7.49 12.11 9.38
N PRO A 108 6.53 12.07 8.43
CA PRO A 108 5.13 12.44 8.56
C PRO A 108 4.23 11.29 9.04
N LEU A 109 3.20 11.63 9.84
CA LEU A 109 2.18 10.66 10.29
C LEU A 109 1.33 10.10 9.14
N VAL A 110 1.15 10.92 8.08
CA VAL A 110 0.42 10.55 6.88
C VAL A 110 1.42 10.44 5.74
N ASN A 111 1.47 9.26 5.13
CA ASN A 111 2.39 8.94 4.06
C ASN A 111 1.66 8.83 2.73
N VAL A 112 2.25 9.41 1.68
CA VAL A 112 1.69 9.40 0.32
C VAL A 112 2.59 8.57 -0.59
N ILE A 113 2.06 7.45 -1.09
CA ILE A 113 2.78 6.60 -2.06
C ILE A 113 2.62 7.23 -3.45
N ARG A 114 3.63 7.97 -3.90
CA ARG A 114 3.60 8.68 -5.20
C ARG A 114 3.34 7.75 -6.39
N ALA A 115 3.91 6.55 -6.39
CA ALA A 115 3.70 5.53 -7.42
C ALA A 115 2.23 5.14 -7.64
N ALA A 116 1.40 5.32 -6.61
CA ALA A 116 -0.03 5.01 -6.63
C ALA A 116 -0.90 6.12 -7.26
N CYS A 117 -0.32 7.27 -7.62
CA CYS A 117 -1.04 8.36 -8.28
C CYS A 117 -1.37 7.97 -9.73
N GLU A 118 -2.63 8.06 -10.14
CA GLU A 118 -3.08 7.73 -11.51
C GLU A 118 -3.21 8.97 -12.42
N LYS A 119 -2.59 10.09 -12.04
CA LYS A 119 -2.69 11.42 -12.69
C LYS A 119 -4.14 11.94 -12.76
N CYS A 120 -4.47 12.91 -11.91
CA CYS A 120 -5.75 13.59 -11.97
C CYS A 120 -5.94 14.28 -13.33
N PRO A 121 -7.17 14.35 -13.88
CA PRO A 121 -7.44 14.97 -15.19
C PRO A 121 -6.90 16.40 -15.34
N GLU A 122 -6.90 17.15 -14.23
CA GLU A 122 -6.38 18.52 -14.16
C GLU A 122 -4.86 18.65 -14.33
N ASP A 123 -4.12 17.56 -14.09
CA ASP A 123 -2.65 17.48 -14.18
C ASP A 123 -2.20 16.79 -15.48
N GLN A 124 -3.12 16.62 -16.45
CA GLN A 124 -2.85 15.99 -17.74
C GLN A 124 -2.60 17.05 -18.82
N VAL A 125 -1.43 16.98 -19.44
CA VAL A 125 -1.13 17.73 -20.67
C VAL A 125 -1.32 16.78 -21.85
N ILE A 126 -2.33 17.06 -22.68
CA ILE A 126 -2.57 16.34 -23.92
C ILE A 126 -1.94 17.15 -25.05
N VAL A 127 -0.88 16.61 -25.65
CA VAL A 127 -0.27 17.19 -26.85
C VAL A 127 -1.03 16.65 -28.06
N THR A 128 -1.71 17.52 -28.77
CA THR A 128 -2.30 17.23 -30.09
C THR A 128 -1.29 17.58 -31.17
N ASP A 129 -1.31 16.82 -32.28
CA ASP A 129 -0.53 17.12 -33.50
C ASP A 129 -0.93 18.45 -34.16
#